data_AF-X0CF85-F1
#
_entry.id   AF-X0CF85-F1
#
_cell.length_a   1.000
_cell.length_b   1.000
_cell.length_c   1.000
_cell.angle_alpha   90.00
_cell.angle_beta   90.00
_cell.angle_gamma   90.00
#
_symmetry.space_group_name_H-M   'P 1'
#
loop_
_entity.id
_entity.type
_entity.pdbx_description
1 polymer ?
#
loop_
_entity_poly.entity_id
_entity_poly.type
_entity_poly.pdbx_seq_one_letter_code
_entity_poly.pdbx_strand_id
1 'polypeptide(L)'
;MGMFFGNDAWSAQLTYFSNIGVLQTTVAELVTVKEHQPRAYTIMPMVWCIGSIVGPMIGGALARPCISYPEIFARGTIWDRYPYLLPNLFSAATVFFGVIIGLLFLDETHAEKKAQRDRGREIGDYLASWFGGVASCNGRRRSPEKQALLDGKQNVQYLSTSVRPGSAHSDEALPAYRSQENSPRLAPQPDTQSLNEAPLEPIVVRRSKTFTKPVIMNIISYGILAFHTMTFDQLFPVFLSTKRPEHPVHDLPFKFTDGFGLETKMIGVIMSVQGLYSLFSNYLIVPPVTRRLGSLRLFRILAFSYFALYLVTPYLVLLPDSMRMPAIYLLVIWKCTFSTMAYPSNAILLANSAPSKQVLGTINGIAASTASLCRALGPTLSGLLYSWGLQTGYSGLAWWFSGLITIVGAYLSSQITEGGPQDDVMPEEDPLLDEGLFTDYDEEESV
;
A
#
# COMPACT_ATOMS: atom_id res chain seq x y z
N MET A 1 -0.56 4.49 32.32
CA MET A 1 -1.33 3.27 31.92
C MET A 1 -2.43 3.63 30.91
N GLY A 2 -2.09 4.40 29.87
CA GLY A 2 -3.01 4.87 28.81
C GLY A 2 -2.67 4.32 27.41
N MET A 3 -1.84 3.27 27.34
CA MET A 3 -1.28 2.72 26.10
C MET A 3 -2.21 1.78 25.33
N PHE A 4 -3.38 1.41 25.89
CA PHE A 4 -4.17 0.29 25.36
C PHE A 4 -5.21 0.65 24.28
N PHE A 5 -5.58 1.92 24.14
CA PHE A 5 -6.37 2.37 22.97
C PHE A 5 -5.55 2.40 21.67
N GLY A 6 -4.23 2.30 21.83
CA GLY A 6 -3.22 2.40 20.81
C GLY A 6 -2.78 1.08 20.16
N ASN A 7 -3.47 -0.05 20.36
CA ASN A 7 -3.00 -1.34 19.82
C ASN A 7 -3.92 -2.01 18.79
N ASP A 8 -5.23 -1.76 18.79
CA ASP A 8 -6.15 -2.58 17.96
C ASP A 8 -6.36 -1.99 16.56
N ALA A 9 -6.56 -0.68 16.44
CA ALA A 9 -6.47 0.01 15.15
C ALA A 9 -5.04 -0.07 14.55
N TRP A 10 -4.04 -0.28 15.42
CA TRP A 10 -2.62 -0.18 15.10
C TRP A 10 -2.00 -1.50 14.70
N SER A 11 -2.44 -2.60 15.32
CA SER A 11 -2.22 -3.94 14.80
C SER A 11 -2.88 -4.05 13.43
N ALA A 12 -4.12 -3.59 13.25
CA ALA A 12 -4.76 -3.55 11.94
C ALA A 12 -3.98 -2.68 10.92
N GLN A 13 -3.43 -1.53 11.34
CA GLN A 13 -2.62 -0.65 10.50
C GLN A 13 -1.26 -1.28 10.12
N LEU A 14 -0.54 -1.86 11.09
CA LEU A 14 0.72 -2.56 10.86
C LEU A 14 0.50 -3.79 9.97
N THR A 15 -0.53 -4.58 10.25
CA THR A 15 -0.96 -5.71 9.42
C THR A 15 -1.31 -5.26 8.00
N TYR A 16 -2.03 -4.14 7.82
CA TYR A 16 -2.37 -3.63 6.50
C TYR A 16 -1.13 -3.20 5.70
N PHE A 17 -0.22 -2.42 6.30
CA PHE A 17 0.98 -1.95 5.59
C PHE A 17 1.99 -3.06 5.33
N SER A 18 2.13 -4.04 6.23
CA SER A 18 2.98 -5.21 6.00
C SER A 18 2.38 -6.16 4.97
N ASN A 19 1.04 -6.27 4.91
CA ASN A 19 0.34 -7.12 3.94
C ASN A 19 -0.09 -6.37 2.68
N ILE A 20 0.27 -5.10 2.50
CA ILE A 20 -0.14 -4.33 1.31
C ILE A 20 0.42 -4.97 0.04
N GLY A 21 1.63 -5.54 0.11
CA GLY A 21 2.21 -6.32 -0.99
C GLY A 21 1.35 -7.53 -1.34
N VAL A 22 0.91 -8.28 -0.33
CA VAL A 22 0.01 -9.44 -0.50
C VAL A 22 -1.33 -9.01 -1.09
N LEU A 23 -1.93 -7.93 -0.58
CA LEU A 23 -3.19 -7.39 -1.10
C LEU A 23 -3.04 -6.94 -2.56
N GLN A 24 -1.94 -6.27 -2.89
CA GLN A 24 -1.65 -5.82 -4.25
C GLN A 24 -1.46 -6.99 -5.22
N THR A 25 -0.79 -8.06 -4.79
CA THR A 25 -0.64 -9.28 -5.62
C THR A 25 -1.95 -10.03 -5.75
N THR A 26 -2.70 -10.22 -4.67
CA THR A 26 -4.01 -10.89 -4.71
C THR A 26 -4.98 -10.16 -5.62
N VAL A 27 -5.03 -8.83 -5.57
CA VAL A 27 -5.87 -8.05 -6.50
C VAL A 27 -5.40 -8.16 -7.94
N ALA A 28 -4.09 -8.14 -8.20
CA ALA A 28 -3.55 -8.35 -9.54
C ALA A 28 -3.92 -9.72 -10.12
N GLU A 29 -3.90 -10.76 -9.28
CA GLU A 29 -4.23 -12.14 -9.65
C GLU A 29 -5.74 -12.35 -9.85
N LEU A 30 -6.57 -11.73 -9.02
CA LEU A 30 -8.03 -11.78 -9.13
C LEU A 30 -8.54 -11.00 -10.36
N VAL A 31 -7.94 -9.85 -10.64
CA VAL A 31 -8.33 -8.98 -11.76
C VAL A 31 -7.50 -9.31 -12.99
N THR A 32 -7.99 -10.29 -13.74
CA THR A 32 -7.31 -10.79 -14.95
C THR A 32 -7.38 -9.84 -16.15
N VAL A 33 -8.35 -8.92 -16.16
CA VAL A 33 -8.51 -7.93 -17.24
C VAL A 33 -7.66 -6.70 -16.90
N LYS A 34 -6.63 -6.43 -17.71
CA LYS A 34 -5.68 -5.31 -17.48
C LYS A 34 -6.40 -3.96 -17.35
N GLU A 35 -7.44 -3.72 -18.15
CA GLU A 35 -8.24 -2.48 -18.10
C GLU A 35 -8.94 -2.24 -16.76
N HIS A 36 -9.22 -3.29 -15.99
CA HIS A 36 -9.89 -3.19 -14.70
C HIS A 36 -8.91 -3.07 -13.52
N GLN A 37 -7.62 -3.37 -13.72
CA GLN A 37 -6.62 -3.30 -12.67
C GLN A 37 -6.49 -1.91 -12.04
N PRO A 38 -6.43 -0.79 -12.82
CA PRO A 38 -6.38 0.55 -12.24
C PRO A 38 -7.57 0.84 -11.32
N ARG A 39 -8.78 0.42 -11.72
CA ARG A 39 -9.99 0.59 -10.90
C ARG A 39 -9.96 -0.26 -9.63
N ALA A 40 -9.35 -1.44 -9.67
CA ALA A 40 -9.21 -2.27 -8.48
C ALA A 40 -8.17 -1.72 -7.50
N TYR A 41 -7.06 -1.18 -8.02
CA TYR A 41 -6.04 -0.53 -7.19
C TYR A 41 -6.54 0.75 -6.51
N THR A 42 -7.49 1.48 -7.09
CA THR A 42 -8.08 2.67 -6.44
C THR A 42 -9.03 2.35 -5.30
N ILE A 43 -9.50 1.10 -5.17
CA ILE A 43 -10.36 0.64 -4.06
C ILE A 43 -9.54 0.43 -2.78
N MET A 44 -8.28 0.00 -2.87
CA MET A 44 -7.48 -0.29 -1.66
C MET A 44 -7.34 0.94 -0.74
N PRO A 45 -6.96 2.14 -1.23
CA PRO A 45 -6.93 3.34 -0.40
C PRO A 45 -8.31 3.77 0.11
N MET A 46 -9.39 3.46 -0.63
CA MET A 46 -10.76 3.77 -0.21
C MET A 46 -11.14 2.98 1.05
N VAL A 47 -10.89 1.67 1.04
CA VAL A 47 -11.17 0.78 2.18
C VAL A 47 -10.38 1.21 3.41
N TRP A 48 -9.12 1.61 3.21
CA TRP A 48 -8.29 2.18 4.27
C TRP A 48 -8.92 3.44 4.91
N CYS A 49 -9.38 4.38 4.08
CA CYS A 49 -10.04 5.59 4.56
C CYS A 49 -11.33 5.28 5.33
N ILE A 50 -12.14 4.32 4.85
CA ILE A 50 -13.37 3.89 5.55
C ILE A 50 -13.01 3.31 6.93
N GLY A 51 -12.01 2.45 7.01
CA GLY A 51 -11.53 1.92 8.30
C GLY A 51 -11.03 3.02 9.24
N SER A 52 -10.35 4.03 8.71
CA SER A 52 -9.87 5.19 9.48
C SER A 52 -10.99 6.11 9.96
N ILE A 53 -12.17 6.08 9.32
CA ILE A 53 -13.37 6.82 9.75
C ILE A 53 -14.10 6.02 10.83
N VAL A 54 -14.43 4.76 10.53
CA VAL A 54 -15.31 3.93 11.35
C VAL A 54 -14.59 3.42 12.61
N GLY A 55 -13.32 3.06 12.50
CA GLY A 55 -12.54 2.47 13.59
C GLY A 55 -12.47 3.37 14.83
N PRO A 56 -11.96 4.60 14.74
CA PRO A 56 -11.90 5.53 15.87
C PRO A 56 -13.28 5.93 16.40
N MET A 57 -14.29 6.04 15.51
CA MET A 57 -15.66 6.34 15.90
C MET A 57 -16.22 5.27 16.83
N ILE A 58 -16.15 4.00 16.40
CA ILE A 58 -16.66 2.87 17.19
C ILE A 58 -15.79 2.65 18.43
N GLY A 59 -14.46 2.69 18.28
CA GLY A 59 -13.52 2.53 19.40
C GLY A 59 -13.75 3.57 20.49
N GLY A 60 -13.93 4.84 20.11
CA GLY A 60 -14.23 5.93 21.04
C GLY A 60 -15.62 5.83 21.67
N ALA A 61 -16.64 5.46 20.89
CA ALA A 61 -18.02 5.33 21.36
C ALA A 61 -18.21 4.16 22.35
N LEU A 62 -17.52 3.05 22.12
CA LEU A 62 -17.57 1.86 22.99
C LEU A 62 -16.61 1.95 24.18
N ALA A 63 -15.74 2.97 24.23
CA ALA A 63 -14.84 3.20 25.35
C ALA A 63 -15.62 3.50 26.64
N ARG A 64 -15.18 2.90 27.76
CA ARG A 64 -15.72 3.15 29.12
C ARG A 64 -17.25 3.02 29.17
N PRO A 65 -17.81 1.85 28.81
CA PRO A 65 -19.26 1.67 28.63
C PRO A 65 -20.07 1.96 29.89
N CYS A 66 -19.55 1.68 31.09
CA CYS A 66 -20.24 1.97 32.37
C CYS A 66 -20.41 3.46 32.68
N ILE A 67 -19.64 4.33 32.02
CA ILE A 67 -19.74 5.79 32.15
C ILE A 67 -20.56 6.35 30.98
N SER A 68 -20.33 5.78 29.79
CA SER A 68 -20.96 6.20 28.55
C SER A 68 -22.44 5.83 28.45
N TYR A 69 -22.82 4.66 28.97
CA TYR A 69 -24.16 4.07 28.87
C TYR A 69 -24.55 3.40 30.20
N PRO A 70 -24.77 4.18 31.27
CA PRO A 70 -25.02 3.65 32.62
C PRO A 70 -26.33 2.83 32.74
N GLU A 71 -27.28 3.03 31.82
CA GLU A 71 -28.55 2.28 31.78
C GLU A 71 -28.37 0.83 31.30
N ILE A 72 -27.38 0.59 30.44
CA ILE A 72 -27.12 -0.72 29.83
C ILE A 72 -25.98 -1.45 30.58
N PHE A 73 -25.00 -0.69 31.07
CA PHE A 73 -23.82 -1.23 31.74
C PHE A 73 -23.70 -0.71 33.18
N ALA A 74 -24.08 -1.55 34.13
CA ALA A 74 -23.99 -1.22 35.56
C ALA A 74 -22.52 -1.16 36.05
N ARG A 75 -22.28 -0.28 37.03
CA ARG A 75 -21.00 -0.17 37.76
C ARG A 75 -20.74 -1.43 38.59
N GLY A 76 -19.48 -1.81 38.75
CA GLY A 76 -19.08 -3.06 39.43
C GLY A 76 -19.10 -4.33 38.57
N THR A 77 -19.40 -4.23 37.27
CA THR A 77 -19.31 -5.35 36.32
C THR A 77 -17.88 -5.49 35.74
N ILE A 78 -17.64 -6.55 34.94
CA ILE A 78 -16.38 -6.75 34.22
C ILE A 78 -16.02 -5.55 33.33
N TRP A 79 -17.03 -4.81 32.85
CA TRP A 79 -16.89 -3.65 31.99
C TRP A 79 -16.37 -2.40 32.73
N ASP A 80 -16.56 -2.34 34.05
CA ASP A 80 -16.01 -1.30 34.91
C ASP A 80 -14.54 -1.60 35.24
N ARG A 81 -14.24 -2.88 35.49
CA ARG A 81 -12.86 -3.37 35.71
C ARG A 81 -12.00 -3.26 34.44
N TYR A 82 -12.58 -3.54 33.28
CA TYR A 82 -11.93 -3.50 31.97
C TYR A 82 -12.69 -2.55 31.02
N PRO A 83 -12.48 -1.23 31.15
CA PRO A 83 -13.24 -0.21 30.40
C PRO A 83 -13.04 -0.25 28.87
N TYR A 84 -12.08 -1.05 28.40
CA TYR A 84 -11.67 -1.15 27.02
C TYR A 84 -11.88 -2.56 26.43
N LEU A 85 -12.52 -3.47 27.18
CA LEU A 85 -12.81 -4.81 26.71
C LEU A 85 -13.82 -4.82 25.55
N LEU A 86 -14.84 -3.96 25.62
CA LEU A 86 -15.92 -3.90 24.62
C LEU A 86 -15.44 -3.49 23.21
N PRO A 87 -14.67 -2.39 23.04
CA PRO A 87 -14.14 -2.02 21.72
C PRO A 87 -13.20 -3.10 21.16
N ASN A 88 -12.40 -3.75 22.01
CA ASN A 88 -11.48 -4.81 21.58
C ASN A 88 -12.24 -6.08 21.13
N LEU A 89 -13.31 -6.44 21.84
CA LEU A 89 -14.18 -7.56 21.44
C LEU A 89 -14.87 -7.29 20.10
N PHE A 90 -15.33 -6.06 19.87
CA PHE A 90 -15.89 -5.65 18.58
C PHE A 90 -14.87 -5.76 17.45
N SER A 91 -13.64 -5.28 17.68
CA SER A 91 -12.52 -5.40 16.72
C SER A 91 -12.22 -6.87 16.40
N ALA A 92 -12.11 -7.71 17.43
CA ALA A 92 -11.89 -9.15 17.27
C ALA A 92 -13.00 -9.84 16.47
N ALA A 93 -14.27 -9.52 16.75
CA ALA A 93 -15.41 -10.04 16.01
C ALA A 93 -15.39 -9.60 14.52
N THR A 94 -15.01 -8.35 14.26
CA THR A 94 -14.89 -7.81 12.89
C THR A 94 -13.80 -8.55 12.10
N VAL A 95 -12.62 -8.75 12.70
CA VAL A 95 -11.52 -9.50 12.09
C VAL A 95 -11.92 -10.97 11.86
N PHE A 96 -12.55 -11.61 12.85
CA PHE A 96 -13.03 -12.98 12.73
C PHE A 96 -14.05 -13.14 11.60
N PHE A 97 -14.98 -12.20 11.48
CA PHE A 97 -15.92 -12.16 10.36
C PHE A 97 -15.21 -11.98 9.01
N GLY A 98 -14.18 -11.14 8.95
CA GLY A 98 -13.34 -10.99 7.75
C GLY A 98 -12.62 -12.28 7.36
N VAL A 99 -12.12 -13.05 8.34
CA VAL A 99 -11.51 -14.37 8.11
C VAL A 99 -12.56 -15.34 7.57
N ILE A 100 -13.77 -15.38 8.12
CA ILE A 100 -14.87 -16.22 7.61
C ILE A 100 -15.20 -15.85 6.16
N ILE A 101 -15.33 -14.56 5.84
CA ILE A 101 -15.59 -14.12 4.46
C ILE A 101 -14.46 -14.56 3.53
N GLY A 102 -13.19 -14.37 3.95
CA GLY A 102 -12.03 -14.81 3.17
C GLY A 102 -12.05 -16.31 2.90
N LEU A 103 -12.35 -17.13 3.92
CA LEU A 103 -12.43 -18.59 3.80
C LEU A 103 -13.60 -19.06 2.92
N LEU A 104 -14.73 -18.35 2.92
CA LEU A 104 -15.94 -18.77 2.20
C LEU A 104 -16.00 -18.21 0.77
N PHE A 105 -15.45 -17.03 0.50
CA PHE A 105 -15.71 -16.29 -0.75
C PHE A 105 -14.44 -15.87 -1.53
N LEU A 106 -13.23 -16.00 -0.98
CA LEU A 106 -12.00 -15.65 -1.71
C LEU A 106 -11.54 -16.81 -2.60
N ASP A 107 -11.32 -16.54 -3.90
CA ASP A 107 -10.92 -17.57 -4.85
C ASP A 107 -9.46 -17.91 -4.57
N GLU A 108 -9.10 -19.19 -4.53
CA GLU A 108 -7.69 -19.60 -4.47
C GLU A 108 -6.93 -19.01 -5.67
N THR A 109 -5.98 -18.11 -5.38
CA THR A 109 -5.26 -17.38 -6.42
C THR A 109 -4.00 -18.10 -6.86
N HIS A 110 -3.49 -19.06 -6.07
CA HIS A 110 -2.25 -19.76 -6.37
C HIS A 110 -2.36 -20.67 -7.59
N ALA A 111 -1.45 -20.53 -8.57
CA ALA A 111 -1.52 -21.19 -9.87
C ALA A 111 -1.61 -22.73 -9.80
N GLU A 112 -0.94 -23.35 -8.83
CA GLU A 112 -0.94 -24.81 -8.64
C GLU A 112 -2.19 -25.34 -7.91
N LYS A 113 -2.83 -24.49 -7.09
CA LYS A 113 -4.00 -24.88 -6.26
C LYS A 113 -5.33 -24.41 -6.83
N LYS A 114 -5.32 -23.51 -7.82
CA LYS A 114 -6.50 -23.00 -8.51
C LYS A 114 -7.37 -24.08 -9.17
N ALA A 115 -6.77 -25.24 -9.50
CA ALA A 115 -7.48 -26.39 -10.06
C ALA A 115 -7.95 -27.41 -9.00
N GLN A 116 -7.57 -27.22 -7.74
CA GLN A 116 -7.96 -28.11 -6.64
C GLN A 116 -9.32 -27.70 -6.08
N ARG A 117 -10.03 -28.67 -5.52
CA ARG A 117 -11.37 -28.50 -4.95
C ARG A 117 -11.30 -27.64 -3.68
N ASP A 118 -11.90 -26.46 -3.73
CA ASP A 118 -11.96 -25.53 -2.60
C ASP A 118 -13.22 -25.79 -1.76
N ARG A 119 -13.02 -26.42 -0.60
CA ARG A 119 -14.11 -26.72 0.35
C ARG A 119 -14.72 -25.47 0.97
N GLY A 120 -13.94 -24.39 1.10
CA GLY A 120 -14.41 -23.11 1.65
C GLY A 120 -15.44 -22.46 0.74
N ARG A 121 -15.14 -22.43 -0.57
CA ARG A 121 -16.09 -21.95 -1.60
C ARG A 121 -17.35 -22.77 -1.70
N GLU A 122 -17.27 -24.10 -1.63
CA GLU A 122 -18.47 -24.94 -1.70
C GLU A 122 -19.45 -24.64 -0.55
N ILE A 123 -18.91 -24.39 0.65
CA ILE A 123 -19.71 -23.97 1.81
C ILE A 123 -20.24 -22.55 1.61
N GLY A 124 -19.43 -21.64 1.05
CA GLY A 124 -19.84 -20.28 0.72
C GLY A 124 -20.99 -20.23 -0.28
N ASP A 125 -20.91 -21.02 -1.35
CA ASP A 125 -21.94 -21.14 -2.39
C ASP A 125 -23.22 -21.79 -1.84
N TYR A 126 -23.08 -22.81 -0.99
CA TYR A 126 -24.21 -23.41 -0.27
C TYR A 126 -24.91 -22.39 0.64
N LEU A 127 -24.15 -21.62 1.43
CA LEU A 127 -24.70 -20.56 2.28
C LEU A 127 -25.35 -19.44 1.46
N ALA A 128 -24.72 -19.01 0.36
CA ALA A 128 -25.28 -18.01 -0.54
C ALA A 128 -26.59 -18.50 -1.18
N SER A 129 -26.69 -19.79 -1.52
CA SER A 129 -27.92 -20.39 -2.03
C SER A 129 -29.05 -20.41 -0.99
N TRP A 130 -28.72 -20.47 0.31
CA TRP A 130 -29.68 -20.39 1.41
C TRP A 130 -30.23 -18.97 1.59
N PHE A 131 -29.39 -17.95 1.43
CA PHE A 131 -29.83 -16.54 1.43
C PHE A 131 -30.46 -16.11 0.08
N GLY A 132 -30.47 -17.00 -0.92
CA GLY A 132 -30.75 -16.76 -2.34
C GLY A 132 -32.21 -16.62 -2.77
N GLY A 133 -33.07 -16.01 -1.95
CA GLY A 133 -34.26 -15.33 -2.46
C GLY A 133 -33.94 -13.96 -3.11
N VAL A 134 -32.74 -13.42 -2.86
CA VAL A 134 -32.31 -12.12 -3.41
C VAL A 134 -30.86 -12.24 -3.91
N ALA A 135 -30.67 -11.92 -5.19
CA ALA A 135 -29.43 -11.94 -5.96
C ALA A 135 -28.94 -13.33 -6.42
N SER A 136 -29.60 -13.84 -7.46
CA SER A 136 -28.94 -14.67 -8.47
C SER A 136 -27.77 -13.88 -9.07
N CYS A 137 -26.59 -14.00 -8.47
CA CYS A 137 -25.32 -13.65 -9.10
C CYS A 137 -24.96 -14.76 -10.11
N ASN A 138 -25.83 -15.02 -11.09
CA ASN A 138 -25.56 -15.92 -12.22
C ASN A 138 -24.59 -15.31 -13.25
N GLY A 139 -23.84 -14.27 -12.89
CA GLY A 139 -22.89 -13.56 -13.77
C GLY A 139 -21.50 -14.19 -13.89
N ARG A 140 -21.22 -15.35 -13.30
CA ARG A 140 -19.89 -15.99 -13.36
C ARG A 140 -19.92 -17.40 -13.97
N ARG A 141 -20.62 -17.54 -15.09
CA ARG A 141 -20.23 -18.58 -16.06
C ARG A 141 -18.82 -18.20 -16.53
N ARG A 142 -17.82 -19.06 -16.29
CA ARG A 142 -16.47 -18.94 -16.87
C ARG A 142 -16.60 -18.47 -18.32
N SER A 143 -16.08 -17.28 -18.65
CA SER A 143 -16.03 -16.86 -20.05
C SER A 143 -15.29 -17.96 -20.84
N PRO A 144 -15.86 -18.50 -21.93
CA PRO A 144 -15.24 -19.55 -22.73
C PRO A 144 -13.84 -19.14 -23.23
N GLU A 145 -13.59 -17.84 -23.33
CA GLU A 145 -12.30 -17.22 -23.67
C GLU A 145 -11.19 -17.54 -22.65
N LYS A 146 -11.52 -17.59 -21.34
CA LYS A 146 -10.56 -18.00 -20.29
C LYS A 146 -10.24 -19.49 -20.32
N GLN A 147 -11.18 -20.31 -20.80
CA GLN A 147 -10.99 -21.75 -20.94
C GLN A 147 -10.08 -22.05 -22.14
N ALA A 148 -10.31 -21.39 -23.28
CA ALA A 148 -9.47 -21.49 -24.47
C ALA A 148 -8.01 -21.03 -24.24
N LEU A 149 -7.80 -19.97 -23.44
CA LEU A 149 -6.45 -19.50 -23.08
C LEU A 149 -5.70 -20.42 -22.12
N LEU A 150 -6.41 -21.26 -21.35
CA LEU A 150 -5.80 -22.25 -20.45
C LEU A 150 -5.45 -23.53 -21.20
N ASP A 151 -6.32 -23.98 -22.11
CA ASP A 151 -6.05 -25.13 -22.98
C ASP A 151 -4.87 -24.83 -23.95
N GLY A 152 -4.73 -23.59 -24.42
CA GLY A 152 -3.60 -23.16 -25.23
C GLY A 152 -2.25 -23.14 -24.49
N LYS A 153 -2.25 -23.00 -23.15
CA LYS A 153 -1.02 -22.96 -22.34
C LYS A 153 -0.53 -24.34 -21.88
N GLN A 154 -1.38 -25.37 -21.87
CA GLN A 154 -0.96 -26.72 -21.50
C GLN A 154 -0.07 -27.40 -22.55
N ASN A 155 -0.11 -26.96 -23.81
CA ASN A 155 0.71 -27.53 -24.89
C ASN A 155 2.15 -27.01 -24.95
N VAL A 156 2.55 -26.08 -24.06
CA VAL A 156 3.91 -25.51 -24.05
C VAL A 156 4.57 -25.74 -22.68
N GLN A 157 4.72 -27.01 -22.29
CA GLN A 157 5.58 -27.40 -21.19
C GLN A 157 6.78 -28.19 -21.74
N TYR A 158 7.94 -27.56 -21.60
CA TYR A 158 9.30 -28.01 -21.91
C TYR A 158 9.53 -29.53 -21.79
N LEU A 159 9.89 -30.15 -22.92
CA LEU A 159 10.31 -31.54 -23.02
C LEU A 159 11.77 -31.70 -22.53
N SER A 160 11.97 -31.65 -21.21
CA SER A 160 13.27 -31.97 -20.58
C SER A 160 13.36 -33.48 -20.34
N THR A 161 13.86 -34.24 -21.31
CA THR A 161 14.02 -35.71 -21.14
C THR A 161 15.43 -36.00 -20.60
N SER A 162 15.53 -36.43 -19.34
CA SER A 162 16.71 -37.06 -18.77
C SER A 162 16.79 -38.52 -19.27
N VAL A 163 17.90 -38.86 -19.91
CA VAL A 163 18.15 -40.20 -20.45
C VAL A 163 18.79 -41.09 -19.38
N ARG A 164 18.18 -42.25 -19.10
CA ARG A 164 18.90 -43.46 -18.68
C ARG A 164 18.39 -44.69 -19.46
N PRO A 165 19.25 -45.67 -19.73
CA PRO A 165 19.13 -46.51 -20.92
C PRO A 165 18.53 -47.89 -20.63
N GLY A 166 17.82 -48.46 -21.61
CA GLY A 166 17.46 -49.87 -21.60
C GLY A 166 16.41 -50.27 -22.65
N SER A 167 16.86 -51.06 -23.62
CA SER A 167 16.14 -52.03 -24.48
C SER A 167 15.07 -51.56 -25.49
N ALA A 168 15.55 -51.32 -26.71
CA ALA A 168 15.36 -52.13 -27.93
C ALA A 168 13.95 -52.38 -28.55
N HIS A 169 13.91 -52.07 -29.86
CA HIS A 169 12.98 -52.46 -30.95
C HIS A 169 11.59 -51.79 -30.95
N SER A 170 11.05 -51.26 -32.05
CA SER A 170 11.44 -51.24 -33.48
C SER A 170 10.57 -50.19 -34.21
N ASP A 171 11.21 -49.45 -35.11
CA ASP A 171 10.76 -48.79 -36.35
C ASP A 171 9.26 -48.57 -36.62
N GLU A 172 8.84 -47.30 -36.74
CA GLU A 172 8.17 -46.74 -37.95
C GLU A 172 8.15 -45.19 -37.89
N ALA A 173 8.86 -44.51 -38.79
CA ALA A 173 8.97 -43.05 -38.84
C ALA A 173 8.07 -42.45 -39.93
N LEU A 174 7.19 -41.51 -39.55
CA LEU A 174 6.37 -40.73 -40.47
C LEU A 174 7.23 -39.67 -41.22
N PRO A 175 6.92 -39.36 -42.50
CA PRO A 175 7.83 -38.64 -43.38
C PRO A 175 7.92 -37.13 -43.10
N ALA A 176 9.16 -36.62 -43.15
CA ALA A 176 9.48 -35.21 -43.08
C ALA A 176 8.96 -34.46 -44.31
N TYR A 177 8.25 -33.34 -44.08
CA TYR A 177 7.82 -32.41 -45.11
C TYR A 177 9.07 -31.77 -45.76
N ARG A 178 9.26 -32.03 -47.06
CA ARG A 178 10.38 -31.55 -47.88
C ARG A 178 9.84 -30.49 -48.84
N SER A 179 10.12 -29.22 -48.59
CA SER A 179 9.81 -28.14 -49.54
C SER A 179 10.65 -28.32 -50.80
N GLN A 180 10.01 -28.48 -51.96
CA GLN A 180 10.68 -28.46 -53.25
C GLN A 180 10.85 -27.00 -53.70
N GLU A 181 12.10 -26.55 -53.79
CA GLU A 181 12.45 -25.29 -54.43
C GLU A 181 12.34 -25.46 -55.95
N ASN A 182 11.32 -24.84 -56.54
CA ASN A 182 11.31 -24.54 -57.97
C ASN A 182 10.74 -23.13 -58.15
N SER A 183 11.63 -22.14 -58.14
CA SER A 183 11.34 -20.76 -58.56
C SER A 183 12.49 -20.26 -59.45
N PRO A 184 12.23 -19.42 -60.46
CA PRO A 184 13.16 -19.21 -61.57
C PRO A 184 14.39 -18.41 -61.14
N ARG A 185 15.57 -18.85 -61.59
CA ARG A 185 16.86 -18.18 -61.39
C ARG A 185 16.91 -16.83 -62.12
N LEU A 186 17.07 -15.74 -61.36
CA LEU A 186 17.65 -14.49 -61.85
C LEU A 186 19.19 -14.57 -61.79
N ALA A 187 19.83 -13.86 -62.71
CA ALA A 187 21.23 -13.96 -63.14
C ALA A 187 22.28 -13.84 -62.01
N PRO A 188 23.55 -14.29 -62.24
CA PRO A 188 24.57 -14.29 -61.20
C PRO A 188 25.04 -12.87 -60.90
N GLN A 189 24.81 -12.42 -59.67
CA GLN A 189 25.35 -11.17 -59.14
C GLN A 189 26.76 -11.44 -58.59
N PRO A 190 27.75 -10.54 -58.82
CA PRO A 190 29.15 -10.83 -58.52
C PRO A 190 29.41 -10.80 -57.01
N ASP A 191 30.35 -11.66 -56.60
CA ASP A 191 30.95 -11.80 -55.27
C ASP A 191 30.73 -10.61 -54.33
N THR A 192 29.72 -10.73 -53.47
CA THR A 192 29.69 -9.97 -52.23
C THR A 192 30.35 -10.84 -51.17
N GLN A 193 31.51 -10.36 -50.73
CA GLN A 193 32.37 -10.92 -49.69
C GLN A 193 31.58 -11.65 -48.60
N SER A 194 32.05 -12.84 -48.25
CA SER A 194 31.67 -13.60 -47.06
C SER A 194 31.42 -12.67 -45.88
N LEU A 195 30.14 -12.41 -45.59
CA LEU A 195 29.76 -11.83 -44.31
C LEU A 195 30.08 -12.91 -43.29
N ASN A 196 31.21 -12.73 -42.61
CA ASN A 196 31.53 -13.47 -41.40
C ASN A 196 30.28 -13.48 -40.53
N GLU A 197 29.72 -14.66 -40.32
CA GLU A 197 28.68 -14.89 -39.33
C GLU A 197 29.34 -14.59 -37.98
N ALA A 198 29.16 -13.35 -37.52
CA ALA A 198 29.69 -12.91 -36.25
C ALA A 198 29.11 -13.84 -35.18
N PRO A 199 29.92 -14.37 -34.25
CA PRO A 199 29.39 -15.18 -33.17
C PRO A 199 28.27 -14.39 -32.48
N LEU A 200 27.07 -14.98 -32.37
CA LEU A 200 26.01 -14.46 -31.50
C LEU A 200 26.62 -14.27 -30.11
N GLU A 201 26.99 -13.03 -29.78
CA GLU A 201 27.47 -12.71 -28.45
C GLU A 201 26.36 -13.12 -27.48
N PRO A 202 26.66 -13.95 -26.47
CA PRO A 202 25.66 -14.23 -25.45
C PRO A 202 25.24 -12.89 -24.88
N ILE A 203 23.93 -12.57 -24.91
CA ILE A 203 23.38 -11.39 -24.25
C ILE A 203 23.79 -11.51 -22.78
N VAL A 204 24.88 -10.84 -22.41
CA VAL A 204 25.32 -10.74 -21.03
C VAL A 204 24.28 -9.85 -20.38
N VAL A 205 23.24 -10.47 -19.81
CA VAL A 205 22.31 -9.77 -18.93
C VAL A 205 23.14 -9.32 -17.75
N ARG A 206 23.68 -8.11 -17.85
CA ARG A 206 24.50 -7.48 -16.83
C ARG A 206 23.63 -7.43 -15.58
N ARG A 207 23.90 -8.30 -14.60
CA ARG A 207 23.23 -8.29 -13.29
C ARG A 207 23.41 -6.89 -12.71
N SER A 208 22.45 -6.00 -12.94
CA SER A 208 22.47 -4.68 -12.33
C SER A 208 22.48 -4.89 -10.82
N LYS A 209 23.34 -4.17 -10.10
CA LYS A 209 23.34 -4.24 -8.64
C LYS A 209 21.96 -3.77 -8.16
N THR A 210 21.18 -4.70 -7.60
CA THR A 210 19.82 -4.43 -7.11
C THR A 210 19.77 -3.27 -6.11
N PHE A 211 20.80 -3.14 -5.26
CA PHE A 211 20.91 -2.07 -4.27
C PHE A 211 21.87 -0.99 -4.75
N THR A 212 21.34 -0.07 -5.54
CA THR A 212 22.04 1.17 -5.88
C THR A 212 21.94 2.16 -4.72
N LYS A 213 22.84 3.16 -4.67
CA LYS A 213 22.79 4.22 -3.66
C LYS A 213 21.41 4.94 -3.63
N PRO A 214 20.77 5.29 -4.78
CA PRO A 214 19.42 5.84 -4.79
C PRO A 214 18.36 4.92 -4.15
N VAL A 215 18.40 3.61 -4.42
CA VAL A 215 17.46 2.64 -3.83
C VAL A 215 17.59 2.61 -2.30
N ILE A 216 18.82 2.50 -1.79
CA ILE A 216 19.08 2.47 -0.34
C ILE A 216 18.60 3.78 0.32
N MET A 217 18.87 4.94 -0.29
CA MET A 217 18.42 6.23 0.23
C MET A 217 16.89 6.34 0.28
N ASN A 218 16.17 5.85 -0.73
CA ASN A 218 14.70 5.81 -0.71
C ASN A 218 14.15 4.84 0.35
N ILE A 219 14.79 3.67 0.55
CA ILE A 219 14.41 2.73 1.61
C ILE A 219 14.54 3.38 3.00
N ILE A 220 15.67 4.04 3.26
CA ILE A 220 15.90 4.73 4.54
C ILE A 220 14.92 5.89 4.70
N SER A 221 14.68 6.67 3.63
CA SER A 221 13.71 7.77 3.65
C SER A 221 12.29 7.28 3.96
N TYR A 222 11.88 6.14 3.39
CA TYR A 222 10.60 5.52 3.70
C TYR A 222 10.52 5.10 5.17
N GLY A 223 11.59 4.52 5.71
CA GLY A 223 11.70 4.18 7.14
C GLY A 223 11.52 5.40 8.04
N ILE A 224 12.20 6.50 7.73
CA ILE A 224 12.09 7.76 8.49
C ILE A 224 10.66 8.32 8.39
N LEU A 225 10.10 8.37 7.18
CA LEU A 225 8.72 8.82 6.96
C LEU A 225 7.73 8.00 7.81
N ALA A 226 7.87 6.68 7.78
CA ALA A 226 7.03 5.76 8.53
C ALA A 226 7.21 5.92 10.05
N PHE A 227 8.43 6.14 10.53
CA PHE A 227 8.72 6.38 11.95
C PHE A 227 8.00 7.62 12.49
N HIS A 228 8.22 8.78 11.86
CA HIS A 228 7.72 10.03 12.43
C HIS A 228 6.20 10.16 12.24
N THR A 229 5.65 9.74 11.10
CA THR A 229 4.19 9.78 10.89
C THR A 229 3.46 8.87 11.87
N MET A 230 3.97 7.65 12.11
CA MET A 230 3.44 6.76 13.14
C MET A 230 3.56 7.36 14.55
N THR A 231 4.67 8.05 14.84
CA THR A 231 4.85 8.78 16.09
C THR A 231 3.79 9.85 16.29
N PHE A 232 3.48 10.64 15.26
CA PHE A 232 2.40 11.61 15.33
C PHE A 232 1.05 10.95 15.56
N ASP A 233 0.73 9.94 14.75
CA ASP A 233 -0.61 9.33 14.71
C ASP A 233 -1.02 8.80 16.09
N GLN A 234 -0.09 8.23 16.85
CA GLN A 234 -0.37 7.71 18.19
C GLN A 234 -0.23 8.73 19.31
N LEU A 235 0.75 9.64 19.22
CA LEU A 235 0.97 10.65 20.26
C LEU A 235 -0.18 11.61 20.26
N PHE A 236 -0.78 11.88 19.11
CA PHE A 236 -1.82 12.88 18.98
C PHE A 236 -3.08 12.56 19.82
N PRO A 237 -3.71 11.36 19.73
CA PRO A 237 -4.78 10.96 20.65
C PRO A 237 -4.36 10.98 22.12
N VAL A 238 -3.13 10.53 22.43
CA VAL A 238 -2.60 10.54 23.81
C VAL A 238 -2.51 11.98 24.33
N PHE A 239 -1.94 12.87 23.55
CA PHE A 239 -1.79 14.30 23.82
C PHE A 239 -3.14 14.98 24.06
N LEU A 240 -4.15 14.67 23.24
CA LEU A 240 -5.52 15.15 23.42
C LEU A 240 -6.19 14.59 24.70
N SER A 241 -5.84 13.36 25.11
CA SER A 241 -6.38 12.75 26.33
C SER A 241 -5.67 13.17 27.63
N THR A 242 -4.46 13.72 27.53
CA THR A 242 -3.65 14.10 28.69
C THR A 242 -4.39 15.10 29.56
N LYS A 243 -4.53 14.77 30.84
CA LYS A 243 -5.24 15.61 31.82
C LYS A 243 -4.45 16.88 32.14
N ARG A 244 -5.17 17.95 32.47
CA ARG A 244 -4.60 19.18 33.01
C ARG A 244 -3.88 18.88 34.33
N PRO A 245 -2.59 19.21 34.49
CA PRO A 245 -1.89 19.05 35.77
C PRO A 245 -2.49 19.99 36.82
N GLU A 246 -2.47 19.61 38.10
CA GLU A 246 -2.93 20.45 39.21
C GLU A 246 -2.04 21.69 39.42
N HIS A 247 -0.76 21.58 39.06
CA HIS A 247 0.22 22.66 39.08
C HIS A 247 0.82 22.84 37.68
N PRO A 248 0.21 23.69 36.83
CA PRO A 248 0.75 23.96 35.51
C PRO A 248 2.06 24.74 35.65
N VAL A 249 3.10 24.28 34.97
CA VAL A 249 4.38 24.99 34.86
C VAL A 249 4.36 25.74 33.54
N HIS A 250 4.68 27.04 33.56
CA HIS A 250 4.74 27.87 32.36
C HIS A 250 6.03 28.71 32.34
N ASP A 251 7.14 28.04 32.04
CA ASP A 251 8.46 28.63 31.80
C ASP A 251 8.75 28.59 30.28
N LEU A 252 8.17 29.54 29.55
CA LEU A 252 8.29 29.61 28.09
C LEU A 252 9.75 29.88 27.65
N PRO A 253 10.17 29.40 26.47
CA PRO A 253 9.37 28.77 25.41
C PRO A 253 9.39 27.22 25.41
N PHE A 254 10.16 26.57 26.27
CA PHE A 254 10.38 25.12 26.22
C PHE A 254 9.86 24.34 27.43
N LYS A 255 9.60 24.98 28.57
CA LYS A 255 9.19 24.27 29.77
C LYS A 255 7.76 24.62 30.11
N PHE A 256 6.84 23.82 29.59
CA PHE A 256 5.43 23.92 29.91
C PHE A 256 4.77 22.56 30.01
N THR A 257 3.80 22.44 30.91
CA THR A 257 2.97 21.25 31.08
C THR A 257 1.52 21.65 31.19
N ASP A 258 0.73 21.26 30.21
CA ASP A 258 -0.72 21.37 30.24
C ASP A 258 -1.32 20.20 29.43
N GLY A 259 -2.64 20.03 29.45
CA GLY A 259 -3.34 18.99 28.72
C GLY A 259 -4.76 19.40 28.33
N PHE A 260 -5.33 18.73 27.33
CA PHE A 260 -6.71 19.03 26.91
C PHE A 260 -7.74 18.29 27.77
N GLY A 261 -7.40 17.10 28.27
CA GLY A 261 -8.29 16.25 29.06
C GLY A 261 -9.54 15.80 28.29
N LEU A 262 -9.45 15.66 26.97
CA LEU A 262 -10.61 15.30 26.14
C LEU A 262 -11.08 13.88 26.43
N GLU A 263 -12.41 13.70 26.38
CA GLU A 263 -13.01 12.38 26.49
C GLU A 263 -12.69 11.52 25.26
N THR A 264 -12.54 10.21 25.46
CA THR A 264 -12.24 9.23 24.40
C THR A 264 -13.25 9.29 23.24
N LYS A 265 -14.52 9.60 23.51
CA LYS A 265 -15.55 9.83 22.48
C LYS A 265 -15.20 11.00 21.56
N MET A 266 -14.83 12.15 22.13
CA MET A 266 -14.46 13.34 21.36
C MET A 266 -13.21 13.10 20.53
N ILE A 267 -12.22 12.41 21.10
CA ILE A 267 -11.01 12.01 20.37
C ILE A 267 -11.40 11.11 19.19
N GLY A 268 -12.29 10.14 19.40
CA GLY A 268 -12.84 9.29 18.34
C GLY A 268 -13.49 10.09 17.21
N VAL A 269 -14.27 11.13 17.54
CA VAL A 269 -14.88 12.05 16.55
C VAL A 269 -13.81 12.82 15.76
N ILE A 270 -12.82 13.42 16.44
CA ILE A 270 -11.72 14.16 15.79
C ILE A 270 -10.97 13.25 14.81
N MET A 271 -10.65 12.02 15.23
CA MET A 271 -10.00 11.03 14.39
C MET A 271 -10.88 10.57 13.21
N SER A 272 -12.20 10.51 13.39
CA SER A 272 -13.14 10.20 12.32
C SER A 272 -13.18 11.30 11.25
N VAL A 273 -13.17 12.57 11.68
CA VAL A 273 -13.07 13.74 10.79
C VAL A 273 -11.74 13.72 10.03
N GLN A 274 -10.64 13.34 10.68
CA GLN A 274 -9.36 13.12 10.01
C GLN A 274 -9.50 12.08 8.88
N GLY A 275 -10.13 10.93 9.15
CA GLY A 275 -10.35 9.87 8.16
C GLY A 275 -11.21 10.34 6.99
N LEU A 276 -12.26 11.10 7.27
CA LEU A 276 -13.17 11.64 6.25
C LEU A 276 -12.46 12.65 5.36
N TYR A 277 -11.69 13.56 5.95
CA TYR A 277 -10.87 14.50 5.20
C TYR A 277 -9.78 13.78 4.39
N SER A 278 -9.16 12.72 4.94
CA SER A 278 -8.18 11.89 4.21
C SER A 278 -8.76 11.35 2.91
N LEU A 279 -10.01 10.86 2.96
CA LEU A 279 -10.72 10.34 1.79
C LEU A 279 -10.84 11.42 0.71
N PHE A 280 -11.35 12.61 1.07
CA PHE A 280 -11.49 13.73 0.13
C PHE A 280 -10.14 14.20 -0.41
N SER A 281 -9.13 14.36 0.45
CA SER A 281 -7.79 14.78 0.08
C SER A 281 -7.15 13.82 -0.94
N ASN A 282 -7.31 12.51 -0.73
CA ASN A 282 -6.72 11.49 -1.59
C ASN A 282 -7.26 11.51 -3.02
N TYR A 283 -8.56 11.82 -3.21
CA TYR A 283 -9.18 11.86 -4.55
C TYR A 283 -9.15 13.25 -5.19
N LEU A 284 -9.28 14.32 -4.41
CA LEU A 284 -9.42 15.69 -4.93
C LEU A 284 -8.10 16.46 -4.97
N ILE A 285 -7.23 16.28 -3.96
CA ILE A 285 -6.01 17.09 -3.79
C ILE A 285 -4.78 16.38 -4.38
N VAL A 286 -4.61 15.09 -4.11
CA VAL A 286 -3.40 14.36 -4.52
C VAL A 286 -3.18 14.38 -6.05
N PRO A 287 -4.13 14.00 -6.91
CA PRO A 287 -3.90 13.95 -8.36
C PRO A 287 -3.47 15.30 -8.99
N PRO A 288 -4.15 16.44 -8.75
CA PRO A 288 -3.73 17.71 -9.34
C PRO A 288 -2.41 18.22 -8.79
N VAL A 289 -2.13 18.03 -7.50
CA VAL A 289 -0.88 18.50 -6.87
C VAL A 289 0.31 17.69 -7.38
N THR A 290 0.21 16.36 -7.41
CA THR A 290 1.29 15.50 -7.91
C THR A 290 1.58 15.76 -9.40
N ARG A 291 0.54 16.02 -10.21
CA ARG A 291 0.72 16.39 -11.63
C ARG A 291 1.43 17.73 -11.82
N ARG A 292 1.21 18.71 -10.94
CA ARG A 292 1.81 20.06 -11.07
C ARG A 292 3.21 20.18 -10.49
N LEU A 293 3.45 19.59 -9.32
CA LEU A 293 4.71 19.76 -8.60
C LEU A 293 5.73 18.65 -8.89
N GLY A 294 5.26 17.48 -9.33
CA GLY A 294 6.09 16.27 -9.41
C GLY A 294 6.38 15.67 -8.03
N SER A 295 6.68 14.37 -7.99
CA SER A 295 6.86 13.61 -6.75
C SER A 295 8.04 14.08 -5.92
N LEU A 296 9.19 14.39 -6.54
CA LEU A 296 10.40 14.81 -5.82
C LEU A 296 10.28 16.19 -5.15
N ARG A 297 9.78 17.21 -5.85
CA ARG A 297 9.60 18.55 -5.26
C ARG A 297 8.55 18.52 -4.16
N LEU A 298 7.45 17.81 -4.39
CA LEU A 298 6.43 17.60 -3.38
C LEU A 298 7.01 16.97 -2.12
N PHE A 299 7.80 15.89 -2.27
CA PHE A 299 8.44 15.22 -1.14
C PHE A 299 9.39 16.13 -0.34
N ARG A 300 10.14 17.01 -1.00
CA ARG A 300 11.00 18.00 -0.32
C ARG A 300 10.20 19.06 0.44
N ILE A 301 9.12 19.59 -0.16
CA ILE A 301 8.22 20.56 0.51
C ILE A 301 7.56 19.91 1.73
N LEU A 302 7.12 18.66 1.60
CA LEU A 302 6.50 17.89 2.67
C LEU A 302 7.43 17.79 3.90
N ALA A 303 8.73 17.61 3.69
CA ALA A 303 9.69 17.46 4.78
C ALA A 303 9.79 18.71 5.68
N PHE A 304 9.83 19.92 5.11
CA PHE A 304 9.80 21.16 5.88
C PHE A 304 8.47 21.36 6.61
N SER A 305 7.37 21.02 5.95
CA SER A 305 6.03 21.12 6.53
C SER A 305 5.86 20.22 7.74
N TYR A 306 6.41 18.99 7.71
CA TYR A 306 6.41 18.12 8.88
C TYR A 306 7.22 18.70 10.04
N PHE A 307 8.41 19.26 9.79
CA PHE A 307 9.18 19.92 10.84
C PHE A 307 8.37 21.03 11.54
N ALA A 308 7.72 21.90 10.77
CA ALA A 308 6.83 22.93 11.29
C ALA A 308 5.64 22.33 12.07
N LEU A 309 5.03 21.27 11.57
CA LEU A 309 3.92 20.57 12.23
C LEU A 309 4.34 20.08 13.63
N TYR A 310 5.48 19.40 13.75
CA TYR A 310 6.00 18.92 15.04
C TYR A 310 6.37 20.05 15.98
N LEU A 311 6.91 21.15 15.45
CA LEU A 311 7.23 22.32 16.26
C LEU A 311 5.96 22.96 16.84
N VAL A 312 4.91 23.14 16.04
CA VAL A 312 3.67 23.83 16.43
C VAL A 312 2.80 22.99 17.36
N THR A 313 2.72 21.67 17.14
CA THR A 313 1.79 20.76 17.85
C THR A 313 1.76 20.92 19.37
N PRO A 314 2.89 20.90 20.11
CA PRO A 314 2.83 21.00 21.57
C PRO A 314 2.31 22.36 22.06
N TYR A 315 2.49 23.43 21.29
CA TYR A 315 2.04 24.78 21.68
C TYR A 315 0.53 24.99 21.57
N LEU A 316 -0.22 24.09 20.90
CA LEU A 316 -1.68 24.16 20.88
C LEU A 316 -2.28 24.11 22.28
N VAL A 317 -1.59 23.46 23.23
CA VAL A 317 -2.06 23.38 24.61
C VAL A 317 -2.04 24.74 25.31
N LEU A 318 -1.20 25.68 24.87
CA LEU A 318 -1.12 27.02 25.45
C LEU A 318 -2.19 27.99 24.92
N LEU A 319 -2.94 27.60 23.89
CA LEU A 319 -3.99 28.46 23.33
C LEU A 319 -5.15 28.64 24.32
N PRO A 320 -5.86 29.78 24.26
CA PRO A 320 -7.09 29.97 25.03
C PRO A 320 -8.14 28.89 24.72
N ASP A 321 -8.94 28.51 25.71
CA ASP A 321 -9.92 27.41 25.60
C ASP A 321 -10.88 27.56 24.39
N SER A 322 -11.24 28.78 24.00
CA SER A 322 -12.08 29.06 22.83
C SER A 322 -11.41 28.74 21.49
N MET A 323 -10.09 28.83 21.41
CA MET A 323 -9.31 28.62 20.18
C MET A 323 -8.71 27.21 20.07
N ARG A 324 -8.69 26.43 21.16
CA ARG A 324 -8.09 25.09 21.20
C ARG A 324 -8.73 24.14 20.17
N MET A 325 -10.05 24.04 20.14
CA MET A 325 -10.75 23.13 19.21
C MET A 325 -10.56 23.51 17.73
N PRO A 326 -10.77 24.77 17.30
CA PRO A 326 -10.45 25.20 15.94
C PRO A 326 -8.99 24.90 15.55
N ALA A 327 -8.04 25.17 16.45
CA ALA A 327 -6.62 24.91 16.19
C ALA A 327 -6.31 23.42 16.03
N ILE A 328 -6.94 22.54 16.81
CA ILE A 328 -6.84 21.08 16.66
C ILE A 328 -7.32 20.66 15.27
N TYR A 329 -8.48 21.13 14.81
CA TYR A 329 -9.00 20.77 13.49
C TYR A 329 -8.12 21.30 12.35
N LEU A 330 -7.61 22.53 12.46
CA LEU A 330 -6.66 23.08 11.50
C LEU A 330 -5.36 22.27 11.44
N LEU A 331 -4.82 21.87 12.59
CA LEU A 331 -3.64 21.01 12.67
C LEU A 331 -3.90 19.63 12.05
N VAL A 332 -5.07 19.03 12.30
CA VAL A 332 -5.46 17.74 11.72
C VAL A 332 -5.58 17.85 10.20
N ILE A 333 -6.21 18.90 9.68
CA ILE A 333 -6.31 19.17 8.23
C ILE A 333 -4.92 19.33 7.62
N TRP A 334 -4.05 20.13 8.25
CA TRP A 334 -2.66 20.29 7.84
C TRP A 334 -1.99 18.93 7.80
N LYS A 335 -1.85 18.24 8.94
CA LYS A 335 -1.20 16.93 9.02
C LYS A 335 -1.73 15.94 7.99
N CYS A 336 -3.05 15.88 7.84
CA CYS A 336 -3.70 14.92 6.96
C CYS A 336 -3.40 15.19 5.48
N THR A 337 -3.43 16.45 5.06
CA THR A 337 -3.12 16.86 3.68
C THR A 337 -1.73 16.36 3.29
N PHE A 338 -0.73 16.66 4.12
CA PHE A 338 0.66 16.29 3.87
C PHE A 338 0.89 14.76 3.96
N SER A 339 0.20 14.09 4.89
CA SER A 339 0.25 12.61 5.03
C SER A 339 -0.30 11.88 3.80
N THR A 340 -1.43 12.34 3.26
CA THR A 340 -2.05 11.74 2.06
C THR A 340 -1.18 11.85 0.81
N MET A 341 -0.31 12.87 0.75
CA MET A 341 0.63 13.07 -0.38
C MET A 341 1.98 12.38 -0.19
N ALA A 342 2.46 12.23 1.06
CA ALA A 342 3.80 11.72 1.34
C ALA A 342 4.00 10.25 0.94
N TYR A 343 3.05 9.37 1.28
CA TYR A 343 3.17 7.93 0.98
C TYR A 343 3.15 7.62 -0.52
N PRO A 344 2.21 8.15 -1.35
CA PRO A 344 2.25 7.96 -2.79
C PRO A 344 3.53 8.53 -3.44
N SER A 345 3.97 9.72 -3.01
CA SER A 345 5.17 10.36 -3.55
C SER A 345 6.42 9.51 -3.27
N ASN A 346 6.56 9.00 -2.03
CA ASN A 346 7.65 8.10 -1.66
C ASN A 346 7.60 6.76 -2.41
N ALA A 347 6.40 6.20 -2.63
CA ALA A 347 6.24 4.97 -3.41
C ALA A 347 6.67 5.14 -4.88
N ILE A 348 6.32 6.28 -5.51
CA ILE A 348 6.75 6.61 -6.87
C ILE A 348 8.28 6.80 -6.94
N LEU A 349 8.87 7.52 -5.98
CA LEU A 349 10.33 7.72 -5.93
C LEU A 349 11.09 6.40 -5.76
N LEU A 350 10.57 5.48 -4.94
CA LEU A 350 11.13 4.15 -4.77
C LEU A 350 11.03 3.32 -6.06
N ALA A 351 9.89 3.37 -6.74
CA ALA A 351 9.68 2.67 -8.00
C ALA A 351 10.61 3.19 -9.11
N ASN A 352 10.73 4.50 -9.26
CA ASN A 352 11.59 5.15 -10.25
C ASN A 352 13.09 4.94 -9.97
N SER A 353 13.46 4.59 -8.73
CA SER A 353 14.85 4.32 -8.38
C SER A 353 15.26 2.86 -8.62
N ALA A 354 14.30 1.96 -8.87
CA ALA A 354 14.58 0.55 -9.12
C ALA A 354 15.30 0.37 -10.47
N PRO A 355 16.44 -0.34 -10.53
CA PRO A 355 17.21 -0.47 -11.76
C PRO A 355 16.51 -1.34 -12.82
N SER A 356 15.57 -2.20 -12.41
CA SER A 356 14.75 -2.99 -13.33
C SER A 356 13.40 -3.37 -12.70
N LYS A 357 12.37 -3.59 -13.53
CA LYS A 357 11.04 -4.04 -13.10
C LYS A 357 11.09 -5.42 -12.39
N GLN A 358 12.10 -6.25 -12.69
CA GLN A 358 12.30 -7.57 -12.09
C GLN A 358 12.70 -7.52 -10.61
N VAL A 359 13.41 -6.47 -10.17
CA VAL A 359 13.86 -6.33 -8.77
C VAL A 359 12.93 -5.46 -7.92
N LEU A 360 11.93 -4.83 -8.53
CA LEU A 360 11.01 -3.90 -7.88
C LEU A 360 10.24 -4.56 -6.72
N GLY A 361 9.86 -5.84 -6.88
CA GLY A 361 9.21 -6.62 -5.81
C GLY A 361 10.11 -6.78 -4.58
N THR A 362 11.38 -7.13 -4.77
CA THR A 362 12.37 -7.28 -3.68
C THR A 362 12.64 -5.95 -3.00
N ILE A 363 12.78 -4.86 -3.77
CA ILE A 363 13.00 -3.51 -3.23
C ILE A 363 11.79 -3.09 -2.38
N ASN A 364 10.56 -3.25 -2.90
CA ASN A 364 9.35 -2.93 -2.16
C ASN A 364 9.19 -3.78 -0.89
N GLY A 365 9.52 -5.08 -0.95
CA GLY A 365 9.47 -5.97 0.22
C GLY A 365 10.43 -5.52 1.34
N ILE A 366 11.67 -5.16 0.99
CA ILE A 366 12.64 -4.64 1.97
C ILE A 366 12.19 -3.27 2.50
N ALA A 367 11.76 -2.38 1.62
CA ALA A 367 11.30 -1.04 2.00
C ALA A 367 10.10 -1.11 2.95
N ALA A 368 9.12 -1.99 2.67
CA ALA A 368 7.97 -2.22 3.52
C ALA A 368 8.36 -2.83 4.88
N SER A 369 9.34 -3.75 4.89
CA SER A 369 9.88 -4.34 6.13
C SER A 369 10.59 -3.30 6.99
N THR A 370 11.46 -2.47 6.40
CA THR A 370 12.12 -1.34 7.07
C THR A 370 11.09 -0.36 7.63
N ALA A 371 10.09 0.02 6.82
CA ALA A 371 9.02 0.89 7.28
C ALA A 371 8.22 0.27 8.44
N SER A 372 7.96 -1.04 8.41
CA SER A 372 7.25 -1.75 9.49
C SER A 372 8.06 -1.76 10.79
N LEU A 373 9.38 -1.99 10.72
CA LEU A 373 10.27 -1.89 11.89
C LEU A 373 10.25 -0.47 12.47
N CYS A 374 10.37 0.55 11.62
CA CYS A 374 10.30 1.95 12.03
C CYS A 374 8.95 2.31 12.66
N ARG A 375 7.83 1.81 12.13
CA ARG A 375 6.50 1.98 12.73
C ARG A 375 6.39 1.29 14.10
N ALA A 376 7.06 0.17 14.32
CA ALA A 376 7.10 -0.49 15.62
C ALA A 376 7.93 0.29 16.66
N LEU A 377 9.00 0.96 16.23
CA LEU A 377 9.87 1.74 17.10
C LEU A 377 9.27 3.10 17.50
N GLY A 378 8.51 3.74 16.61
CA GLY A 378 7.86 5.04 16.84
C GLY A 378 7.11 5.11 18.18
N PRO A 379 6.17 4.18 18.46
CA PRO A 379 5.43 4.12 19.71
C PRO A 379 6.25 4.07 20.97
N THR A 380 7.21 3.14 20.99
CA THR A 380 8.03 2.91 22.16
C THR A 380 8.85 4.15 22.47
N LEU A 381 9.52 4.73 21.47
CA LEU A 381 10.40 5.87 21.71
C LEU A 381 9.61 7.15 22.03
N SER A 382 8.53 7.40 21.29
CA SER A 382 7.69 8.57 21.49
C SER A 382 6.95 8.55 22.83
N GLY A 383 6.43 7.39 23.24
CA GLY A 383 5.76 7.23 24.54
C GLY A 383 6.71 7.42 25.73
N LEU A 384 7.96 6.93 25.62
CA LEU A 384 9.00 7.16 26.62
C LEU A 384 9.36 8.64 26.73
N LEU A 385 9.63 9.29 25.60
CA LEU A 385 9.95 10.72 25.56
C LEU A 385 8.78 11.59 26.04
N TYR A 386 7.54 11.22 25.71
CA TYR A 386 6.36 11.96 26.12
C TYR A 386 6.15 11.84 27.64
N SER A 387 6.30 10.63 28.18
CA SER A 387 6.21 10.39 29.64
C SER A 387 7.32 11.14 30.39
N TRP A 388 8.55 11.12 29.87
CA TRP A 388 9.67 11.84 30.47
C TRP A 388 9.49 13.35 30.39
N GLY A 389 8.96 13.85 29.27
CA GLY A 389 8.59 15.26 29.09
C GLY A 389 7.57 15.73 30.13
N LEU A 390 6.53 14.93 30.39
CA LEU A 390 5.53 15.25 31.42
C LEU A 390 6.13 15.30 32.84
N GLN A 391 7.07 14.40 33.18
CA GLN A 391 7.73 14.37 34.50
C GLN A 391 8.68 15.54 34.73
N THR A 392 9.37 15.99 33.67
CA THR A 392 10.42 17.02 33.75
C THR A 392 9.92 18.44 33.50
N GLY A 393 8.66 18.60 33.09
CA GLY A 393 8.08 19.90 32.73
C GLY A 393 8.22 20.26 31.24
N TYR A 394 8.75 19.37 30.41
CA TYR A 394 8.98 19.57 28.97
C TYR A 394 7.96 18.76 28.13
N SER A 395 6.69 19.15 28.15
CA SER A 395 5.63 18.40 27.43
C SER A 395 5.83 18.31 25.90
N GLY A 396 6.63 19.23 25.33
CA GLY A 396 7.00 19.25 23.92
C GLY A 396 8.10 18.26 23.50
N LEU A 397 8.77 17.58 24.44
CA LEU A 397 10.00 16.81 24.19
C LEU A 397 9.87 15.78 23.06
N ALA A 398 8.81 14.96 23.09
CA ALA A 398 8.57 13.94 22.07
C ALA A 398 8.29 14.54 20.67
N TRP A 399 7.65 15.71 20.65
CA TRP A 399 7.34 16.44 19.42
C TRP A 399 8.61 17.04 18.81
N TRP A 400 9.44 17.72 19.60
CA TRP A 400 10.70 18.31 19.11
C TRP A 400 11.70 17.24 18.65
N PHE A 401 11.79 16.12 19.36
CA PHE A 401 12.59 14.98 18.93
C PHE A 401 12.12 14.44 17.56
N SER A 402 10.80 14.30 17.38
CA SER A 402 10.23 13.89 16.09
C SER A 402 10.50 14.93 14.99
N GLY A 403 10.46 16.22 15.33
CA GLY A 403 10.87 17.31 14.45
C GLY A 403 12.32 17.17 14.01
N LEU A 404 13.25 16.87 14.91
CA LEU A 404 14.67 16.64 14.57
C LEU A 404 14.82 15.46 13.60
N ILE A 405 14.09 14.37 13.81
CA ILE A 405 14.08 13.22 12.89
C ILE A 405 13.58 13.63 11.49
N THR A 406 12.61 14.53 11.41
CA THR A 406 12.14 15.03 10.10
C THR A 406 13.18 15.87 9.37
N ILE A 407 14.04 16.60 10.08
CA ILE A 407 15.18 17.31 9.46
C ILE A 407 16.16 16.30 8.85
N VAL A 408 16.46 15.22 9.56
CA VAL A 408 17.29 14.13 9.01
C VAL A 408 16.63 13.54 7.76
N GLY A 409 15.31 13.26 7.81
CA GLY A 409 14.54 12.82 6.65
C GLY A 409 14.60 13.81 5.47
N ALA A 410 14.49 15.11 5.74
CA ALA A 410 14.59 16.18 4.74
C ALA A 410 15.98 16.21 4.09
N TYR A 411 17.02 16.06 4.89
CA TYR A 411 18.40 16.00 4.41
C TYR A 411 18.65 14.76 3.54
N LEU A 412 18.15 13.58 3.93
CA LEU A 412 18.25 12.40 3.07
C LEU A 412 17.44 12.57 1.78
N SER A 413 16.25 13.16 1.86
CA SER A 413 15.41 13.45 0.70
C SER A 413 16.07 14.39 -0.30
N SER A 414 16.85 15.38 0.15
CA SER A 414 17.55 16.30 -0.75
C SER A 414 18.64 15.62 -1.57
N GLN A 415 19.21 14.50 -1.07
CA GLN A 415 20.21 13.70 -1.76
C GLN A 415 19.61 12.66 -2.74
N ILE A 416 18.29 12.48 -2.75
CA ILE A 416 17.62 11.63 -3.72
C ILE A 416 17.53 12.40 -5.04
N THR A 417 18.17 11.85 -6.08
CA THR A 417 18.05 12.31 -7.45
C THR A 417 17.11 11.36 -8.18
N GLU A 418 16.10 11.90 -8.87
CA GLU A 418 15.32 11.09 -9.82
C GLU A 418 16.28 10.58 -10.89
N GLY A 419 16.37 9.26 -11.06
CA GLY A 419 16.93 8.70 -12.28
C GLY A 419 16.16 9.29 -13.45
N GLY A 420 16.86 9.69 -14.52
CA GLY A 420 16.22 10.18 -15.74
C GLY A 420 15.18 9.17 -16.25
N PRO A 421 14.29 9.59 -17.17
CA PRO A 421 13.33 8.67 -17.80
C PRO A 421 14.09 7.41 -18.18
N GLN A 422 13.61 6.28 -17.67
CA GLN A 422 14.07 5.01 -18.18
C GLN A 422 13.67 5.05 -19.64
N ASP A 423 14.65 5.28 -20.53
CA ASP A 423 14.51 4.94 -21.93
C ASP A 423 14.21 3.44 -21.88
N ASP A 424 12.91 3.12 -21.80
CA ASP A 424 12.41 1.87 -22.30
C ASP A 424 12.94 1.88 -23.73
N VAL A 425 14.08 1.22 -23.95
CA VAL A 425 14.43 0.67 -25.24
C VAL A 425 13.28 -0.29 -25.53
N MET A 426 12.18 0.28 -26.00
CA MET A 426 11.29 -0.38 -26.92
C MET A 426 12.26 -0.95 -27.96
N PRO A 427 12.33 -2.29 -28.14
CA PRO A 427 12.94 -2.77 -29.38
C PRO A 427 12.24 -1.98 -30.48
N GLU A 428 13.01 -1.31 -31.34
CA GLU A 428 12.48 -0.55 -32.48
C GLU A 428 11.33 -1.36 -33.06
N GLU A 429 10.11 -0.85 -32.94
CA GLU A 429 9.01 -1.37 -33.73
C GLU A 429 9.44 -1.14 -35.17
N ASP A 430 9.72 -2.25 -35.85
CA ASP A 430 10.09 -2.29 -37.25
C ASP A 430 9.06 -1.45 -38.03
N PRO A 431 9.44 -0.30 -38.64
CA PRO A 431 8.50 0.62 -39.30
C PRO A 431 7.74 -0.01 -40.47
N LEU A 432 8.05 -1.26 -40.82
CA LEU A 432 7.48 -2.00 -41.95
C LEU A 432 6.23 -2.83 -41.60
N LEU A 433 5.76 -2.85 -40.35
CA LEU A 433 4.57 -3.63 -39.96
C LEU A 433 3.29 -2.80 -39.80
N ASP A 434 3.34 -1.47 -39.89
CA ASP A 434 2.17 -0.59 -39.67
C ASP A 434 1.50 -0.10 -40.97
N GLU A 435 2.11 -0.29 -42.15
CA GLU A 435 1.50 0.08 -43.44
C GLU A 435 0.56 -0.99 -44.03
N GLY A 436 0.44 -2.17 -43.42
CA GLY A 436 -0.29 -3.31 -44.00
C GLY A 436 -1.68 -3.59 -43.45
N LEU A 437 -2.17 -2.86 -42.43
CA LEU A 437 -3.39 -3.23 -41.70
C LEU A 437 -4.51 -2.17 -41.67
N PHE A 438 -4.39 -1.07 -42.43
CA PHE A 438 -5.40 0.00 -42.49
C PHE A 438 -5.79 0.44 -43.91
N THR A 439 -5.80 -0.48 -44.87
CA THR A 439 -6.45 -0.25 -46.18
C THR A 439 -7.25 -1.50 -46.55
N ASP A 440 -8.54 -1.52 -46.19
CA ASP A 440 -9.63 -2.27 -46.87
C ASP A 440 -10.90 -2.25 -45.99
N TYR A 441 -11.43 -1.06 -45.69
CA TYR A 441 -12.81 -0.87 -45.23
C TYR A 441 -13.21 0.56 -45.53
N ASP A 442 -13.41 0.89 -46.81
CA ASP A 442 -14.21 2.04 -47.27
C ASP A 442 -14.25 2.06 -48.81
N GLU A 443 -14.91 1.08 -49.44
CA GLU A 443 -15.34 1.21 -50.86
C GLU A 443 -16.49 0.25 -51.16
N GLU A 444 -17.68 0.49 -50.57
CA GLU A 444 -18.93 -0.07 -51.09
C GLU A 444 -20.14 0.76 -50.64
N GLU A 445 -20.23 2.02 -51.07
CA GLU A 445 -21.51 2.74 -51.17
C GLU A 445 -21.37 3.98 -52.08
N SER A 446 -21.41 3.77 -53.40
CA SER A 446 -22.01 4.69 -54.38
C SER A 446 -21.92 4.12 -55.79
N VAL A 447 -23.02 3.51 -56.27
CA VAL A 447 -23.77 3.85 -57.50
C VAL A 447 -25.07 3.06 -57.47
#